data_AF-A0A814T3C8-F1
#
_entry.id   AF-A0A814T3C8-F1
#
_cell.length_a   1.000
_cell.length_b   1.000
_cell.length_c   1.000
_cell.angle_alpha   90.00
_cell.angle_beta   90.00
_cell.angle_gamma   90.00
#
_symmetry.space_group_name_H-M   'P 1'
#
loop_
_entity.id
_entity.type
_entity.pdbx_description
1 polymer ?
#
loop_
_entity_poly.entity_id
_entity_poly.type
_entity_poly.pdbx_seq_one_letter_code
_entity_poly.pdbx_strand_id
1 'polypeptide(L)'
;MVDYNASTKEGIIKAKRYLDSIGRYGNSPFLYPLYGNGEMCQCFCRLCAVFGGFYFLRFPLAGFTIDLSNNQCTGIVSTTGERFRAKDMVICNNSFLESISSNKNVIHRTVLFTNKSIKSSEKEEVTYLRLSAQNKTGIHIIEVGFGPGCAPDGFFLLYIFQENSSENTDEIIEQLLRLTGDNFTRDNILGQLTFDQVDTMSTSSSSSTLSKLIVTHGPDGSIDHDSAVEAARNLFYEIYSNREEFLARAPDPEDIIIEGTDNTDETNNTDETNNTDETSTTNTATDDTLATKTNTDTEAL
;
A
#
# COMPACT_ATOMS: atom_id res chain seq x y z
N MET A 1 4.32 -2.90 14.41
CA MET A 1 5.07 -3.89 15.22
C MET A 1 6.46 -3.31 15.49
N VAL A 2 7.17 -3.80 16.50
CA VAL A 2 8.52 -3.30 16.85
C VAL A 2 9.52 -4.45 16.95
N ASP A 3 10.78 -4.18 16.63
CA ASP A 3 11.90 -5.11 16.80
C ASP A 3 12.52 -5.04 18.20
N TYR A 4 13.43 -5.99 18.47
CA TYR A 4 14.07 -6.14 19.78
C TYR A 4 14.91 -4.93 20.22
N ASN A 5 15.33 -4.08 19.29
CA ASN A 5 16.08 -2.84 19.56
C ASN A 5 15.21 -1.60 19.75
N ALA A 6 13.88 -1.72 19.60
CA ALA A 6 12.98 -0.58 19.67
C ALA A 6 12.95 0.05 21.07
N SER A 7 12.83 1.37 21.13
CA SER A 7 12.72 2.08 22.40
C SER A 7 11.37 1.79 23.09
N THR A 8 11.31 1.90 24.42
CA THR A 8 10.04 1.77 25.16
C THR A 8 8.97 2.73 24.63
N LYS A 9 9.35 3.96 24.30
CA LYS A 9 8.45 4.97 23.74
C LYS A 9 7.85 4.52 22.41
N GLU A 10 8.69 4.01 21.52
CA GLU A 10 8.26 3.49 20.21
C GLU A 10 7.32 2.29 20.37
N GLY A 11 7.67 1.35 21.25
CA GLY A 11 6.84 0.20 21.59
C GLY A 11 5.44 0.60 22.04
N ILE A 12 5.33 1.58 22.96
CA ILE A 12 4.04 2.08 23.45
C ILE A 12 3.22 2.72 22.32
N ILE A 13 3.84 3.54 21.47
CA ILE A 13 3.15 4.20 20.35
C ILE A 13 2.60 3.17 19.37
N LYS A 14 3.42 2.19 18.96
CA LYS A 14 2.99 1.15 18.01
C LYS A 14 1.95 0.20 18.63
N ALA A 15 2.03 -0.09 19.93
CA ALA A 15 1.03 -0.89 20.64
C ALA A 15 -0.31 -0.15 20.72
N LYS A 16 -0.30 1.14 21.08
CA LYS A 16 -1.50 1.98 21.04
C LYS A 16 -2.13 1.99 19.66
N ARG A 17 -1.35 2.24 18.60
CA ARG A 17 -1.86 2.23 17.22
C ARG A 17 -2.48 0.89 16.83
N TYR A 18 -1.88 -0.23 17.23
CA TYR A 18 -2.43 -1.56 16.97
C TYR A 18 -3.81 -1.72 17.61
N LEU A 19 -3.97 -1.30 18.86
CA LEU A 19 -5.25 -1.34 19.58
C LEU A 19 -6.29 -0.39 18.96
N ASP A 20 -5.88 0.83 18.62
CA ASP A 20 -6.75 1.84 17.99
C ASP A 20 -7.25 1.39 16.60
N SER A 21 -6.51 0.49 15.92
CA SER A 21 -6.89 -0.07 14.62
C SER A 21 -7.85 -1.26 14.70
N ILE A 22 -7.89 -1.98 15.83
CA ILE A 22 -8.77 -3.16 15.98
C ILE A 22 -10.24 -2.72 15.96
N GLY A 23 -11.09 -3.48 15.27
CA GLY A 23 -12.53 -3.25 15.25
C GLY A 23 -12.99 -2.15 14.28
N ARG A 24 -12.06 -1.42 13.64
CA ARG A 24 -12.42 -0.38 12.67
C ARG A 24 -13.13 -0.94 11.43
N TYR A 25 -12.62 -2.04 10.89
CA TYR A 25 -13.18 -2.73 9.71
C TYR A 25 -13.30 -4.25 9.89
N GLY A 26 -12.86 -4.78 11.03
CA GLY A 26 -12.87 -6.21 11.31
C GLY A 26 -12.12 -6.53 12.60
N ASN A 27 -11.97 -7.82 12.87
CA ASN A 27 -11.35 -8.32 14.11
C ASN A 27 -9.82 -8.19 14.12
N SER A 28 -9.20 -7.88 12.97
CA SER A 28 -7.77 -7.62 12.86
C SER A 28 -7.52 -6.12 12.62
N PRO A 29 -6.33 -5.59 12.98
CA PRO A 29 -5.95 -4.20 12.70
C PRO A 29 -5.39 -4.00 11.28
N PHE A 30 -5.46 -5.02 10.42
CA PHE A 30 -4.84 -5.02 9.11
C PHE A 30 -5.89 -5.07 8.00
N LEU A 31 -5.56 -4.41 6.89
CA LEU A 31 -6.27 -4.52 5.63
C LEU A 31 -5.29 -4.99 4.58
N TYR A 32 -5.81 -5.73 3.60
CA TYR A 32 -5.04 -6.16 2.45
C TYR A 32 -5.79 -5.76 1.18
N PRO A 33 -5.15 -5.11 0.20
CA PRO A 33 -5.80 -4.70 -1.03
C PRO A 33 -6.20 -5.91 -1.87
N LEU A 34 -7.41 -5.88 -2.42
CA LEU A 34 -7.81 -6.83 -3.46
C LEU A 34 -6.82 -6.73 -4.63
N TYR A 35 -6.47 -7.89 -5.20
CA TYR A 35 -5.47 -8.08 -6.25
C TYR A 35 -4.03 -7.75 -5.84
N GLY A 36 -3.78 -7.53 -4.54
CA GLY A 36 -2.45 -7.39 -3.97
C GLY A 36 -1.91 -5.96 -3.96
N ASN A 37 -0.74 -5.79 -3.34
CA ASN A 37 -0.15 -4.48 -3.09
C ASN A 37 0.26 -3.72 -4.38
N GLY A 38 0.34 -4.40 -5.53
CA GLY A 38 0.62 -3.76 -6.82
C GLY A 38 -0.46 -2.76 -7.26
N GLU A 39 -1.69 -2.90 -6.80
CA GLU A 39 -2.78 -1.98 -7.12
C GLU A 39 -2.60 -0.60 -6.50
N MET A 40 -1.93 -0.50 -5.34
CA MET A 40 -1.69 0.78 -4.66
C MET A 40 -0.92 1.76 -5.55
N CYS A 41 0.14 1.29 -6.22
CA CYS A 41 0.90 2.10 -7.16
C CYS A 41 0.04 2.56 -8.35
N GLN A 42 -0.80 1.67 -8.87
CA GLN A 42 -1.67 1.99 -10.01
C GLN A 42 -2.75 3.02 -9.64
N CYS A 43 -3.31 2.96 -8.43
CA CYS A 43 -4.25 3.95 -7.92
C CYS A 43 -3.65 5.36 -7.92
N PHE A 44 -2.42 5.53 -7.41
CA PHE A 44 -1.74 6.83 -7.44
C PHE A 44 -1.35 7.26 -8.86
N CYS A 45 -0.98 6.31 -9.73
CA CYS A 45 -0.72 6.63 -11.13
C CYS A 45 -1.97 7.14 -11.85
N ARG A 46 -3.12 6.50 -11.60
CA ARG A 46 -4.41 6.95 -12.12
C ARG A 46 -4.76 8.34 -11.59
N LEU A 47 -4.59 8.59 -10.30
CA LEU A 47 -4.82 9.91 -9.70
C LEU A 47 -4.01 10.98 -10.44
N CYS A 48 -2.71 10.76 -10.61
CA CYS A 48 -1.85 11.67 -11.36
C CYS A 48 -2.33 11.89 -12.81
N ALA A 49 -2.74 10.83 -13.51
CA ALA A 49 -3.24 10.93 -14.88
C ALA A 49 -4.53 11.76 -15.01
N VAL A 50 -5.45 11.63 -14.05
CA VAL A 50 -6.70 12.43 -14.01
C VAL A 50 -6.39 13.93 -13.93
N PHE A 51 -5.32 14.31 -13.23
CA PHE A 51 -4.86 15.69 -13.12
C PHE A 51 -3.83 16.09 -14.19
N GLY A 52 -3.79 15.36 -15.32
CA GLY A 52 -2.99 15.72 -16.50
C GLY A 52 -1.57 15.13 -16.56
N GLY A 53 -1.25 14.16 -15.69
CA GLY A 53 -0.02 13.40 -15.75
C GLY A 53 0.04 12.46 -16.97
N PHE A 54 1.23 12.34 -17.57
CA PHE A 54 1.47 11.43 -18.70
C PHE A 54 2.36 10.25 -18.29
N TYR A 55 2.06 9.08 -18.84
CA TYR A 55 2.77 7.84 -18.53
C TYR A 55 3.40 7.23 -19.78
N PHE A 56 4.68 6.88 -19.66
CA PHE A 56 5.43 6.18 -20.69
C PHE A 56 5.91 4.84 -20.12
N LEU A 57 5.31 3.74 -20.58
CA LEU A 57 5.78 2.38 -20.28
C LEU A 57 6.70 1.91 -21.40
N ARG A 58 7.67 1.04 -21.06
CA ARG A 58 8.69 0.54 -22.01
C ARG A 58 9.44 1.69 -22.69
N PHE A 59 9.80 2.71 -21.90
CA PHE A 59 10.53 3.88 -22.35
C PHE A 59 11.97 3.83 -21.82
N PRO A 60 12.90 3.22 -22.57
CA PRO A 60 14.28 3.09 -22.14
C PRO A 60 15.00 4.46 -22.11
N LEU A 61 15.60 4.78 -20.98
CA LEU A 61 16.39 6.00 -20.79
C LEU A 61 17.85 5.77 -21.21
N ALA A 62 18.40 6.71 -21.97
CA ALA A 62 19.82 6.77 -22.28
C ALA A 62 20.62 7.53 -21.20
N GLY A 63 20.02 8.55 -20.59
CA GLY A 63 20.66 9.31 -19.51
C GLY A 63 19.99 10.64 -19.21
N PHE A 64 20.64 11.42 -18.35
CA PHE A 64 20.20 12.76 -17.93
C PHE A 64 20.86 13.86 -18.75
N THR A 65 20.16 14.98 -18.93
CA THR A 65 20.73 16.23 -19.45
C THR A 65 21.14 17.11 -18.28
N ILE A 66 22.38 17.59 -18.29
CA ILE A 66 22.98 18.35 -17.21
C ILE A 66 23.38 19.74 -17.74
N ASP A 67 22.99 20.79 -17.02
CA ASP A 67 23.58 22.10 -17.21
C ASP A 67 24.89 22.17 -16.41
N LEU A 68 26.00 22.29 -17.14
CA LEU A 68 27.35 22.28 -16.56
C LEU A 68 27.68 23.58 -15.82
N SER A 69 26.95 24.68 -16.05
CA SER A 69 27.23 25.97 -15.42
C SER A 69 26.86 25.99 -13.93
N ASN A 70 25.80 25.27 -13.56
CA ASN A 70 25.24 25.20 -12.22
C ASN A 70 25.12 23.76 -11.68
N ASN A 71 25.61 22.77 -12.44
CA ASN A 71 25.55 21.35 -12.12
C ASN A 71 24.11 20.86 -11.83
N GLN A 72 23.16 21.29 -12.67
CA GLN A 72 21.73 21.02 -12.50
C GLN A 72 21.23 19.98 -13.49
N CYS A 73 20.44 19.02 -13.00
CA CYS A 73 19.66 18.13 -13.86
C CYS A 73 18.51 18.91 -14.52
N THR A 74 18.45 18.89 -15.84
CA THR A 74 17.47 19.68 -16.62
C THR A 74 16.55 18.82 -17.47
N GLY A 75 16.80 17.52 -17.57
CA GLY A 75 16.08 16.67 -18.52
C GLY A 75 16.55 15.23 -18.57
N ILE A 76 15.86 14.44 -19.39
CA ILE A 76 16.21 13.07 -19.75
C ILE A 76 16.31 12.94 -21.27
N VAL A 77 17.06 11.94 -21.71
CA VAL A 77 17.18 11.53 -23.11
C VAL A 77 16.82 10.05 -23.22
N SER A 78 15.98 9.68 -24.18
CA SER A 78 15.67 8.27 -24.49
C SER A 78 16.76 7.64 -25.35
N THR A 79 16.79 6.30 -25.42
CA THR A 79 17.72 5.59 -26.32
C THR A 79 17.42 5.82 -27.80
N THR A 80 16.20 6.24 -28.12
CA THR A 80 15.74 6.64 -29.46
C THR A 80 16.01 8.13 -29.77
N GLY A 81 16.52 8.90 -28.81
CA GLY A 81 16.98 10.28 -29.00
C GLY A 81 15.97 11.36 -28.64
N GLU A 82 14.77 11.01 -28.17
CA GLU A 82 13.79 11.98 -27.67
C GLU A 82 14.29 12.66 -26.39
N ARG A 83 13.94 13.93 -26.19
CA ARG A 83 14.39 14.74 -25.06
C ARG A 83 13.22 15.37 -24.32
N PHE A 84 13.20 15.20 -23.01
CA PHE A 84 12.22 15.84 -22.13
C PHE A 84 12.94 16.74 -21.13
N ARG A 85 12.40 17.94 -20.92
CA ARG A 85 12.92 18.89 -19.92
C ARG A 85 12.01 18.94 -18.71
N ALA A 86 12.61 19.02 -17.53
CA ALA A 86 11.89 19.17 -16.27
C ALA A 86 12.67 20.09 -15.31
N LYS A 87 11.95 20.73 -14.39
CA LYS A 87 12.55 21.58 -13.34
C LYS A 87 13.12 20.76 -12.19
N ASP A 88 12.39 19.73 -11.81
CA ASP A 88 12.70 18.80 -10.73
C ASP A 88 12.54 17.38 -11.29
N MET A 89 13.50 16.50 -11.02
CA MET A 89 13.48 15.11 -11.45
C MET A 89 13.47 14.20 -10.24
N VAL A 90 12.60 13.19 -10.25
CA VAL A 90 12.50 12.21 -9.18
C VAL A 90 12.78 10.83 -9.76
N ILE A 91 13.67 10.07 -9.11
CA ILE A 91 13.97 8.69 -9.48
C ILE A 91 13.77 7.75 -8.28
N CYS A 92 13.26 6.54 -8.51
CA CYS A 92 12.98 5.54 -7.46
C CYS A 92 14.04 4.45 -7.34
N ASN A 93 15.16 4.56 -8.05
CA ASN A 93 16.24 3.57 -8.00
C ASN A 93 17.59 4.21 -8.35
N ASN A 94 18.58 3.93 -7.50
CA ASN A 94 19.97 4.39 -7.66
C ASN A 94 20.72 3.61 -8.74
N SER A 95 20.10 2.64 -9.42
CA SER A 95 20.72 1.89 -10.52
C SER A 95 21.14 2.79 -11.69
N PHE A 96 20.56 3.98 -11.81
CA PHE A 96 21.02 5.02 -12.75
C PHE A 96 22.22 5.84 -12.23
N LEU A 97 22.64 5.63 -10.98
CA LEU A 97 23.74 6.32 -10.32
C LEU A 97 24.84 5.29 -10.02
N GLU A 98 25.87 5.24 -10.87
CA GLU A 98 26.96 4.26 -10.80
C GLU A 98 27.78 4.28 -9.49
N SER A 99 27.56 5.22 -8.58
CA SER A 99 28.50 5.56 -7.48
C SER A 99 27.97 5.45 -6.05
N ILE A 100 26.75 4.98 -5.80
CA ILE A 100 26.26 4.83 -4.42
C ILE A 100 26.52 3.38 -3.94
N SER A 101 27.63 3.19 -3.22
CA SER A 101 28.01 1.90 -2.63
C SER A 101 28.30 2.03 -1.14
N SER A 102 27.80 1.12 -0.31
CA SER A 102 28.62 0.11 0.42
C SER A 102 27.89 -0.54 1.61
N ASN A 103 26.84 0.06 2.17
CA ASN A 103 26.02 -0.58 3.22
C ASN A 103 24.62 -0.88 2.68
N LYS A 104 24.47 -2.05 2.08
CA LYS A 104 23.18 -2.52 1.58
C LYS A 104 22.51 -3.29 2.71
N ASN A 105 21.52 -2.65 3.34
CA ASN A 105 20.50 -3.43 4.01
C ASN A 105 19.83 -4.31 2.95
N VAL A 106 19.58 -5.57 3.30
CA VAL A 106 18.95 -6.52 2.39
C VAL A 106 17.71 -7.07 3.07
N ILE A 107 16.62 -7.09 2.33
CA ILE A 107 15.38 -7.75 2.70
C ILE A 107 15.38 -9.07 1.95
N HIS A 108 15.55 -10.17 2.68
CA HIS A 108 15.44 -11.50 2.11
C HIS A 108 13.95 -11.79 1.92
N ARG A 109 13.56 -12.15 0.69
CA ARG A 109 12.16 -12.45 0.36
C ARG A 109 12.04 -13.86 -0.20
N THR A 110 11.06 -14.58 0.29
CA THR A 110 10.65 -15.87 -0.25
C THR A 110 9.15 -15.86 -0.53
N VAL A 111 8.77 -16.34 -1.70
CA VAL A 111 7.37 -16.60 -2.06
C VAL A 111 7.20 -18.10 -2.17
N LEU A 112 6.33 -18.68 -1.35
CA LEU A 112 5.92 -20.08 -1.48
C LEU A 112 4.57 -20.13 -2.18
N PHE A 113 4.44 -21.04 -3.15
CA PHE A 113 3.17 -21.41 -3.75
C PHE A 113 2.71 -22.70 -3.10
N THR A 114 1.50 -22.72 -2.54
CA THR A 114 0.99 -23.87 -1.78
C THR A 114 -0.42 -24.25 -2.22
N ASN A 115 -0.80 -25.51 -1.97
CA ASN A 115 -2.16 -26.02 -2.20
C ASN A 115 -2.98 -26.17 -0.91
N LYS A 116 -2.50 -25.55 0.18
CA LYS A 116 -3.13 -25.64 1.50
C LYS A 116 -2.75 -24.43 2.33
N SER A 117 -3.71 -23.90 3.07
CA SER A 117 -3.47 -22.81 4.03
C SER A 117 -2.69 -23.31 5.24
N ILE A 118 -1.83 -22.46 5.80
CA ILE A 118 -1.14 -22.68 7.08
C ILE A 118 -2.09 -22.58 8.28
N LYS A 119 -3.26 -21.96 8.09
CA LYS A 119 -4.29 -21.80 9.11
C LYS A 119 -5.67 -21.86 8.46
N SER A 120 -6.26 -23.04 8.44
CA SER A 120 -7.62 -23.27 7.94
C SER A 120 -8.63 -22.28 8.57
N SER A 121 -9.39 -21.62 7.71
CA SER A 121 -10.50 -20.73 8.06
C SER A 121 -11.66 -20.99 7.10
N GLU A 122 -12.90 -20.73 7.54
CA GLU A 122 -14.09 -20.87 6.69
C GLU A 122 -14.13 -19.84 5.55
N LYS A 123 -13.45 -18.72 5.75
CA LYS A 123 -13.25 -17.69 4.74
C LYS A 123 -11.78 -17.78 4.33
N GLU A 124 -11.50 -17.82 3.02
CA GLU A 124 -10.12 -17.76 2.50
C GLU A 124 -9.52 -16.37 2.74
N GLU A 125 -9.16 -16.14 3.99
CA GLU A 125 -8.71 -14.88 4.55
C GLU A 125 -7.20 -14.69 4.39
N VAL A 126 -6.77 -13.43 4.55
CA VAL A 126 -5.35 -13.09 4.65
C VAL A 126 -4.88 -13.41 6.06
N THR A 127 -3.87 -14.27 6.19
CA THR A 127 -3.25 -14.58 7.47
C THR A 127 -1.91 -13.86 7.58
N TYR A 128 -1.71 -13.15 8.69
CA TYR A 128 -0.41 -12.59 9.05
C TYR A 128 0.16 -13.33 10.27
N LEU A 129 1.41 -13.77 10.15
CA LEU A 129 2.17 -14.44 11.19
C LEU A 129 3.54 -13.78 11.32
N ARG A 130 3.98 -13.56 12.55
CA ARG A 130 5.35 -13.11 12.84
C ARG A 130 6.07 -14.17 13.66
N LEU A 131 7.14 -14.74 13.11
CA LEU A 131 8.02 -15.63 13.87
C LEU A 131 9.08 -14.78 14.57
N SER A 132 9.28 -15.05 15.86
CA SER A 132 10.31 -14.36 16.64
C SER A 132 11.66 -15.03 16.39
N ALA A 133 12.65 -14.24 16.01
CA ALA A 133 14.05 -14.67 15.97
C ALA A 133 14.78 -14.08 17.19
N GLN A 134 15.53 -14.90 17.93
CA GLN A 134 16.24 -14.44 19.13
C GLN A 134 17.30 -13.39 18.75
N ASN A 135 17.22 -12.19 19.34
CA ASN A 135 18.15 -11.07 19.10
C ASN A 135 18.33 -10.70 17.62
N LYS A 136 17.28 -10.89 16.82
CA LYS A 136 17.24 -10.56 15.39
C LYS A 136 15.91 -9.88 15.05
N THR A 137 15.86 -9.28 13.87
CA THR A 137 14.62 -8.78 13.25
C THR A 137 13.62 -9.93 13.11
N GLY A 138 12.34 -9.64 13.33
CA GLY A 138 11.29 -10.66 13.22
C GLY A 138 11.12 -11.15 11.78
N ILE A 139 10.76 -12.41 11.61
CA ILE A 139 10.38 -12.95 10.29
C ILE A 139 8.89 -12.68 10.10
N HIS A 140 8.55 -12.04 8.98
CA HIS A 140 7.18 -11.73 8.61
C HIS A 140 6.67 -12.73 7.59
N ILE A 141 5.47 -13.27 7.81
CA ILE A 141 4.80 -14.22 6.91
C ILE A 141 3.38 -13.68 6.65
N ILE A 142 3.07 -13.46 5.37
CA ILE A 142 1.72 -13.09 4.90
C ILE A 142 1.24 -14.19 3.98
N GLU A 143 0.17 -14.88 4.35
CA GLU A 143 -0.56 -15.80 3.49
C GLU A 143 -1.73 -15.08 2.83
N VAL A 144 -1.89 -15.27 1.53
CA VAL A 144 -3.07 -14.83 0.76
C VAL A 144 -3.62 -16.00 -0.07
N GLY A 145 -4.94 -16.13 -0.10
CA GLY A 145 -5.67 -17.14 -0.89
C GLY A 145 -6.53 -16.53 -2.01
N PHE A 146 -7.65 -17.18 -2.33
CA PHE A 146 -8.58 -16.74 -3.37
C PHE A 146 -9.35 -15.47 -3.01
N GLY A 147 -9.70 -15.27 -1.72
CA GLY A 147 -10.55 -14.15 -1.29
C GLY A 147 -10.04 -12.77 -1.76
N PRO A 148 -8.75 -12.43 -1.57
CA PRO A 148 -8.17 -11.20 -2.11
C PRO A 148 -7.98 -11.18 -3.63
N GLY A 149 -8.21 -12.28 -4.35
CA GLY A 149 -7.93 -12.40 -5.78
C GLY A 149 -6.44 -12.53 -6.11
N CYS A 150 -5.62 -12.99 -5.17
CA CYS A 150 -4.16 -13.14 -5.35
C CYS A 150 -3.75 -14.55 -5.79
N ALA A 151 -4.57 -15.56 -5.53
CA ALA A 151 -4.33 -16.95 -5.93
C ALA A 151 -5.62 -17.60 -6.45
N PRO A 152 -5.54 -18.66 -7.28
CA PRO A 152 -6.71 -19.47 -7.64
C PRO A 152 -7.30 -20.19 -6.43
N ASP A 153 -8.58 -20.56 -6.52
CA ASP A 153 -9.31 -21.34 -5.50
C ASP A 153 -8.55 -22.63 -5.13
N GLY A 154 -8.40 -22.87 -3.82
CA GLY A 154 -7.63 -23.98 -3.26
C GLY A 154 -6.11 -23.80 -3.25
N PHE A 155 -5.59 -22.64 -3.68
CA PHE A 155 -4.17 -22.33 -3.67
C PHE A 155 -3.86 -21.05 -2.87
N PHE A 156 -2.64 -20.98 -2.36
CA PHE A 156 -2.20 -19.88 -1.51
C PHE A 156 -0.79 -19.42 -1.91
N LEU A 157 -0.53 -18.14 -1.65
CA LEU A 157 0.80 -17.54 -1.73
C LEU A 157 1.23 -17.13 -0.32
N LEU A 158 2.41 -17.59 0.10
CA LEU A 158 3.03 -17.17 1.34
C LEU A 158 4.22 -16.26 1.03
N TYR A 159 4.09 -15.00 1.41
CA TYR A 159 5.18 -14.02 1.37
C TYR A 159 5.92 -14.05 2.69
N ILE A 160 7.16 -14.53 2.66
CA ILE A 160 8.08 -14.55 3.80
C ILE A 160 9.12 -13.48 3.58
N PHE A 161 9.37 -12.62 4.57
CA PHE A 161 10.43 -11.63 4.48
C PHE A 161 11.06 -11.26 5.83
N GLN A 162 12.34 -10.91 5.79
CA GLN A 162 13.12 -10.51 6.97
C GLN A 162 14.24 -9.53 6.56
N GLU A 163 14.45 -8.48 7.35
CA GLU A 163 15.53 -7.52 7.15
C GLU A 163 16.84 -8.01 7.77
N ASN A 164 17.96 -7.82 7.06
CA ASN A 164 19.32 -7.92 7.60
C ASN A 164 19.63 -9.24 8.33
N SER A 165 19.14 -10.37 7.80
CA SER A 165 19.28 -11.68 8.44
C SER A 165 19.92 -12.70 7.50
N SER A 166 20.84 -13.50 8.03
CA SER A 166 21.47 -14.61 7.33
C SER A 166 20.71 -15.94 7.47
N GLU A 167 19.47 -15.92 7.95
CA GLU A 167 18.70 -17.14 8.18
C GLU A 167 18.37 -17.81 6.84
N ASN A 168 18.68 -19.11 6.76
CA ASN A 168 18.38 -19.89 5.57
C ASN A 168 16.85 -20.04 5.45
N THR A 169 16.30 -19.76 4.26
CA THR A 169 14.89 -19.98 3.93
C THR A 169 14.40 -21.35 4.40
N ASP A 170 15.22 -22.41 4.28
CA ASP A 170 14.86 -23.75 4.72
C ASP A 170 14.61 -23.85 6.23
N GLU A 171 15.40 -23.13 7.05
CA GLU A 171 15.22 -23.11 8.51
C GLU A 171 13.92 -22.41 8.89
N ILE A 172 13.55 -21.35 8.17
CA ILE A 172 12.28 -20.64 8.36
C ILE A 172 11.11 -21.56 8.00
N ILE A 173 11.22 -22.29 6.89
CA ILE A 173 10.21 -23.27 6.48
C ILE A 173 10.09 -24.37 7.54
N GLU A 174 11.19 -24.90 8.06
CA GLU A 174 11.14 -25.91 9.14
C GLU A 174 10.47 -25.36 10.41
N GLN A 175 10.73 -24.10 10.79
CA GLN A 175 10.01 -23.47 11.90
C GLN A 175 8.51 -23.34 11.63
N LEU A 176 8.14 -22.95 10.41
CA LEU A 176 6.74 -22.88 9.98
C LEU A 176 6.06 -24.25 10.06
N LEU A 177 6.69 -25.29 9.49
CA LEU A 177 6.18 -26.67 9.49
C LEU A 177 5.98 -27.20 10.92
N ARG A 178 6.91 -26.90 11.83
CA ARG A 178 6.78 -27.26 13.26
C ARG A 178 5.62 -26.53 13.94
N LEU A 179 5.40 -25.27 13.59
CA LEU A 179 4.31 -24.47 14.16
C LEU A 179 2.94 -24.94 13.66
N THR A 180 2.84 -25.33 12.39
CA THR A 180 1.59 -25.79 11.79
C THR A 180 1.28 -27.25 12.08
N GLY A 181 2.30 -28.06 12.39
CA GLY A 181 2.17 -29.50 12.63
C GLY A 181 1.57 -30.21 11.43
N ASP A 182 0.70 -31.20 11.68
CA ASP A 182 0.08 -32.01 10.62
C ASP A 182 -0.90 -31.22 9.72
N ASN A 183 -1.23 -29.97 10.08
CA ASN A 183 -2.12 -29.14 9.27
C ASN A 183 -1.47 -28.68 7.97
N PHE A 184 -0.15 -28.51 7.93
CA PHE A 184 0.57 -28.05 6.75
C PHE A 184 1.93 -28.73 6.70
N THR A 185 2.19 -29.49 5.64
CA THR A 185 3.42 -30.27 5.45
C THR A 185 4.21 -29.77 4.26
N ARG A 186 5.46 -30.25 4.10
CA ARG A 186 6.32 -29.89 2.97
C ARG A 186 5.70 -30.28 1.61
N ASP A 187 4.89 -31.34 1.56
CA ASP A 187 4.18 -31.76 0.33
C ASP A 187 3.13 -30.73 -0.13
N ASN A 188 2.72 -29.82 0.74
CA ASN A 188 1.82 -28.73 0.38
C ASN A 188 2.54 -27.58 -0.34
N ILE A 189 3.87 -27.53 -0.31
CA ILE A 189 4.67 -26.51 -1.00
C ILE A 189 4.92 -26.98 -2.43
N LEU A 190 4.26 -26.34 -3.38
CA LEU A 190 4.31 -26.67 -4.80
C LEU A 190 5.46 -25.95 -5.54
N GLY A 191 5.90 -24.81 -5.01
CA GLY A 191 6.96 -24.01 -5.61
C GLY A 191 7.50 -22.96 -4.66
N GLN A 192 8.70 -22.48 -4.95
CA GLN A 192 9.41 -21.50 -4.16
C GLN A 192 10.19 -20.54 -5.06
N LEU A 193 10.11 -19.25 -4.74
CA LEU A 193 10.94 -18.20 -5.33
C LEU A 193 11.63 -17.44 -4.19
N THR A 194 12.95 -17.44 -4.14
CA THR A 194 13.74 -16.66 -3.17
C THR A 194 14.57 -15.61 -3.90
N PHE A 195 14.58 -14.38 -3.40
CA PHE A 195 15.40 -13.31 -3.92
C PHE A 195 15.72 -12.27 -2.84
N ASP A 196 16.81 -11.55 -3.05
CA ASP A 196 17.26 -10.48 -2.18
C ASP A 196 16.84 -9.12 -2.76
N GLN A 197 16.15 -8.32 -1.95
CA GLN A 197 15.82 -6.94 -2.27
C GLN A 197 16.75 -6.01 -1.51
N VAL A 198 17.46 -5.14 -2.23
CA VAL A 198 18.27 -4.09 -1.61
C VAL A 198 17.34 -3.03 -1.03
N ASP A 199 17.44 -2.80 0.28
CA ASP A 199 16.84 -1.64 0.94
C ASP A 199 17.70 -0.41 0.67
N THR A 200 17.08 0.61 0.08
CA THR A 200 17.73 1.87 -0.31
C THR A 200 17.38 3.05 0.59
N MET A 201 16.66 2.85 1.70
CA MET A 201 16.35 3.92 2.66
C MET A 201 17.61 4.60 3.20
N SER A 202 18.68 3.85 3.47
CA SER A 202 19.94 4.41 3.98
C SER A 202 20.67 5.29 2.95
N THR A 203 20.32 5.17 1.67
CA THR A 203 20.96 5.86 0.55
C THR A 203 20.22 7.09 0.03
N SER A 204 18.97 7.34 0.46
CA SER A 204 18.25 8.57 0.09
C SER A 204 18.89 9.84 0.67
N SER A 205 19.73 9.68 1.70
CA SER A 205 20.43 10.78 2.38
C SER A 205 21.76 11.16 1.75
N SER A 206 22.32 10.34 0.83
CA SER A 206 23.52 10.71 0.09
C SER A 206 23.13 11.55 -1.12
N SER A 207 23.01 12.85 -0.88
CA SER A 207 23.05 13.96 -1.86
C SER A 207 23.61 13.51 -3.21
N SER A 208 22.75 13.30 -4.21
CA SER A 208 23.24 13.28 -5.59
C SER A 208 23.99 14.59 -5.80
N THR A 209 25.24 14.52 -6.25
CA THR A 209 26.06 15.71 -6.55
C THR A 209 25.36 16.67 -7.51
N LEU A 210 24.37 16.16 -8.26
CA LEU A 210 23.54 16.91 -9.19
C LEU A 210 22.36 17.58 -8.48
N SER A 211 22.29 18.91 -8.60
CA SER A 211 21.13 19.66 -8.12
C SER A 211 19.88 19.33 -8.95
N LYS A 212 18.70 19.38 -8.33
CA LYS A 212 17.39 19.10 -8.98
C LYS A 212 17.17 17.68 -9.50
N LEU A 213 18.03 16.74 -9.14
CA LEU A 213 17.77 15.31 -9.20
C LEU A 213 17.52 14.83 -7.78
N ILE A 214 16.34 14.25 -7.54
CA ILE A 214 15.92 13.77 -6.23
C ILE A 214 15.79 12.25 -6.31
N VAL A 215 16.39 11.59 -5.33
CA VAL A 215 16.49 10.13 -5.28
C VAL A 215 15.61 9.63 -4.15
N THR A 216 14.60 8.85 -4.49
CA THR A 216 13.69 8.21 -3.54
C THR A 216 14.11 6.77 -3.29
N HIS A 217 13.80 6.28 -2.10
CA HIS A 217 14.08 4.90 -1.73
C HIS A 217 13.03 3.94 -2.29
N GLY A 218 13.40 2.66 -2.37
CA GLY A 218 12.51 1.55 -2.69
C GLY A 218 11.74 1.07 -1.46
N PRO A 219 11.06 -0.08 -1.56
CA PRO A 219 10.33 -0.64 -0.43
C PRO A 219 11.29 -1.07 0.70
N ASP A 220 10.88 -0.84 1.93
CA ASP A 220 11.55 -1.33 3.14
C ASP A 220 11.02 -2.71 3.54
N GLY A 221 11.50 -3.25 4.67
CA GLY A 221 11.02 -4.50 5.25
C GLY A 221 9.94 -4.29 6.30
N SER A 222 9.31 -3.12 6.34
CA SER A 222 8.15 -2.90 7.19
C SER A 222 6.91 -3.63 6.65
N ILE A 223 5.91 -3.82 7.51
CA ILE A 223 4.64 -4.47 7.14
C ILE A 223 3.58 -3.46 6.64
N ASP A 224 3.87 -2.17 6.72
CA ASP A 224 2.96 -1.09 6.36
C ASP A 224 3.61 -0.17 5.31
N HIS A 225 2.94 0.93 4.97
CA HIS A 225 3.39 1.85 3.91
C HIS A 225 3.80 3.21 4.47
N ASP A 226 4.03 3.32 5.79
CA ASP A 226 4.23 4.61 6.45
C ASP A 226 5.46 5.34 5.90
N SER A 227 6.58 4.63 5.74
CA SER A 227 7.84 5.19 5.25
C SER A 227 7.70 5.76 3.84
N ALA A 228 7.06 5.01 2.93
CA ALA A 228 6.80 5.45 1.56
C ALA A 228 5.90 6.69 1.52
N VAL A 229 4.84 6.72 2.33
CA VAL A 229 3.93 7.88 2.41
C VAL A 229 4.62 9.09 3.01
N GLU A 230 5.42 8.92 4.06
CA GLU A 230 6.19 10.00 4.69
C GLU A 230 7.25 10.56 3.75
N ALA A 231 7.99 9.71 3.04
CA ALA A 231 8.96 10.13 2.04
C ALA A 231 8.31 10.90 0.89
N ALA A 232 7.18 10.42 0.36
CA ALA A 232 6.43 11.12 -0.67
C ALA A 232 5.92 12.49 -0.20
N ARG A 233 5.44 12.58 1.04
CA ARG A 233 4.98 13.84 1.65
C ARG A 233 6.11 14.85 1.80
N ASN A 234 7.25 14.41 2.34
CA ASN A 234 8.42 15.26 2.53
C ASN A 234 8.94 15.78 1.18
N LEU A 235 9.02 14.89 0.18
CA LEU A 235 9.39 15.24 -1.19
C LEU A 235 8.44 16.26 -1.82
N PHE A 236 7.14 16.07 -1.67
CA PHE A 236 6.14 17.00 -2.18
C PHE A 236 6.35 18.41 -1.61
N TYR A 237 6.53 18.52 -0.30
CA TYR A 237 6.77 19.80 0.34
C TYR A 237 8.11 20.43 0.00
N GLU A 238 9.14 19.63 -0.29
CA GLU A 238 10.41 20.11 -0.83
C GLU A 238 10.23 20.74 -2.22
N ILE A 239 9.58 20.03 -3.14
CA ILE A 239 9.35 20.48 -4.52
C ILE A 239 8.47 21.74 -4.55
N TYR A 240 7.38 21.76 -3.76
CA TYR A 240 6.41 22.85 -3.75
C TYR A 240 6.66 23.89 -2.65
N SER A 241 7.78 23.80 -1.92
CA SER A 241 8.19 24.74 -0.87
C SER A 241 7.11 24.99 0.20
N ASN A 242 6.40 23.93 0.63
CA ASN A 242 5.30 23.98 1.60
C ASN A 242 4.11 24.89 1.22
N ARG A 243 3.91 25.19 -0.07
CA ARG A 243 2.84 26.11 -0.52
C ARG A 243 1.52 25.42 -0.82
N GLU A 244 1.56 24.13 -1.10
CA GLU A 244 0.41 23.33 -1.51
C GLU A 244 0.11 22.26 -0.47
N GLU A 245 -1.14 21.77 -0.43
CA GLU A 245 -1.55 20.68 0.45
C GLU A 245 -1.22 19.31 -0.16
N PHE A 246 -0.66 18.41 0.64
CA PHE A 246 -0.35 17.05 0.19
C PHE A 246 -1.60 16.20 0.05
N LEU A 247 -1.92 15.81 -1.19
CA LEU A 247 -3.11 15.01 -1.54
C LEU A 247 -4.43 15.67 -1.11
N ALA A 248 -4.58 16.97 -1.42
CA ALA A 248 -5.85 17.67 -1.29
C ALA A 248 -6.99 16.87 -1.95
N ARG A 249 -8.16 16.86 -1.33
CA ARG A 249 -9.33 16.20 -1.92
C ARG A 249 -9.67 16.87 -3.24
N ALA A 250 -9.95 16.05 -4.25
CA ALA A 250 -10.59 16.57 -5.45
C ALA A 250 -11.93 17.20 -5.02
N PRO A 251 -12.26 18.42 -5.48
CA PRO A 251 -13.58 18.99 -5.22
C PRO A 251 -14.63 18.04 -5.81
N ASP A 252 -15.66 17.74 -5.02
CA ASP A 252 -16.72 16.86 -5.49
C ASP A 252 -17.41 17.53 -6.69
N PRO A 253 -17.74 16.78 -7.76
CA PRO A 253 -18.36 17.38 -8.95
C PRO A 253 -19.66 18.12 -8.65
N GLU A 254 -20.35 17.71 -7.58
CA GLU A 254 -21.60 18.30 -7.10
C GLU A 254 -21.39 19.65 -6.38
N ASP A 255 -20.18 19.92 -5.88
CA ASP A 255 -19.80 21.18 -5.23
C ASP A 255 -19.38 22.26 -6.25
N ILE A 256 -19.25 21.89 -7.52
CA ILE A 256 -18.91 22.83 -8.61
C ILE A 256 -20.19 23.57 -9.03
N ILE A 257 -20.40 24.77 -8.47
CA ILE A 257 -21.46 25.67 -8.95
C ILE A 257 -21.09 26.12 -10.37
N ILE A 258 -21.79 25.58 -11.37
CA ILE A 258 -21.70 26.06 -12.75
C ILE A 258 -22.54 27.35 -12.82
N GLU A 259 -21.90 28.51 -12.70
CA GLU A 259 -22.56 29.79 -13.02
C GLU A 259 -23.03 29.75 -14.49
N GLY A 260 -24.34 29.55 -14.68
CA GLY A 260 -24.96 29.44 -16.01
C GLY A 260 -26.23 28.59 -16.11
N THR A 261 -26.61 27.84 -15.07
CA THR A 261 -27.96 27.22 -15.01
C THR A 261 -28.84 27.97 -14.02
N ASP A 262 -29.32 29.15 -14.43
CA ASP A 262 -30.50 29.77 -13.83
C ASP A 262 -31.72 28.89 -14.13
N ASN A 263 -32.00 27.92 -13.26
CA ASN A 263 -33.34 27.36 -13.18
C ASN A 263 -34.25 28.43 -12.57
N THR A 264 -34.84 29.21 -13.46
CA THR A 264 -36.04 29.99 -13.19
C THR A 264 -37.20 29.02 -13.00
N ASP A 265 -37.45 28.62 -11.77
CA ASP A 265 -38.77 28.19 -11.33
C ASP A 265 -39.06 28.83 -9.97
N GLU A 266 -39.41 30.12 -10.03
CA GLU A 266 -40.16 30.77 -8.97
C GLU A 266 -41.52 30.07 -8.85
N THR A 267 -41.74 29.35 -7.75
CA THR A 267 -43.10 29.27 -7.18
C THR A 267 -43.05 29.69 -5.71
N ASN A 268 -43.53 30.91 -5.52
CA ASN A 268 -43.92 31.49 -4.25
C ASN A 268 -44.82 30.53 -3.45
N ASN A 269 -44.48 30.31 -2.18
CA ASN A 269 -45.45 30.44 -1.11
C ASN A 269 -44.71 30.73 0.21
N THR A 270 -44.78 31.99 0.60
CA THR A 270 -44.72 32.43 1.99
C THR A 270 -45.82 31.73 2.79
N ASP A 271 -45.50 31.20 3.98
CA ASP A 271 -46.19 31.61 5.22
C ASP A 271 -45.47 31.09 6.48
N GLU A 272 -45.13 32.07 7.31
CA GLU A 272 -45.22 32.14 8.77
C GLU A 272 -44.53 31.09 9.68
N THR A 273 -43.46 31.57 10.31
CA THR A 273 -43.17 31.56 11.77
C THR A 273 -44.05 30.69 12.70
N ASN A 274 -43.44 29.78 13.46
CA ASN A 274 -43.30 29.90 14.92
C ASN A 274 -42.63 28.69 15.60
N ASN A 275 -41.52 28.99 16.28
CA ASN A 275 -41.18 28.70 17.68
C ASN A 275 -41.39 27.30 18.35
N THR A 276 -40.30 26.91 19.02
CA THR A 276 -40.17 26.29 20.36
C THR A 276 -40.49 24.81 20.59
N ASP A 277 -39.40 24.09 20.85
CA ASP A 277 -39.08 23.34 22.07
C ASP A 277 -39.82 22.05 22.48
N GLU A 278 -38.95 21.10 22.85
CA GLU A 278 -39.04 20.19 23.99
C GLU A 278 -39.71 18.81 23.85
N THR A 279 -38.81 17.82 23.72
CA THR A 279 -38.66 16.63 24.59
C THR A 279 -39.67 15.48 24.59
N SER A 280 -39.03 14.29 24.56
CA SER A 280 -39.28 13.10 25.39
C SER A 280 -39.93 11.88 24.73
N THR A 281 -39.05 10.89 24.47
CA THR A 281 -39.12 9.47 24.88
C THR A 281 -40.48 8.76 24.83
N THR A 282 -40.60 7.64 24.11
CA THR A 282 -40.35 6.25 24.58
C THR A 282 -40.94 5.23 23.57
N ASN A 283 -40.24 4.10 23.43
CA ASN A 283 -40.67 2.70 23.27
C ASN A 283 -41.97 2.40 22.49
N THR A 284 -42.04 1.41 21.59
CA THR A 284 -41.78 -0.02 21.80
C THR A 284 -41.78 -0.77 20.46
N ALA A 285 -41.09 -1.90 20.45
CA ALA A 285 -41.08 -2.94 19.43
C ALA A 285 -42.43 -3.66 19.26
N THR A 286 -42.68 -4.14 18.03
CA THR A 286 -43.33 -5.41 17.62
C THR A 286 -43.05 -5.52 16.12
N ASP A 287 -42.10 -6.33 15.66
CA ASP A 287 -42.24 -7.76 15.36
C ASP A 287 -43.51 -8.06 14.55
N ASP A 288 -43.34 -8.25 13.24
CA ASP A 288 -44.27 -9.04 12.44
C ASP A 288 -43.48 -9.79 11.37
N THR A 289 -43.54 -11.10 11.52
CA THR A 289 -43.04 -12.12 10.61
C THR A 289 -44.07 -12.34 9.51
N LEU A 290 -43.64 -12.38 8.24
CA LEU A 290 -44.41 -13.09 7.23
C LEU A 290 -43.49 -13.86 6.28
N ALA A 291 -43.64 -15.17 6.35
CA ALA A 291 -42.96 -16.15 5.54
C ALA A 291 -43.58 -16.26 4.13
N THR A 292 -42.72 -16.70 3.20
CA THR A 292 -43.01 -17.53 2.01
C THR A 292 -43.84 -16.94 0.87
N LYS A 293 -43.20 -16.83 -0.30
CA LYS A 293 -43.56 -17.65 -1.47
C LYS A 293 -42.40 -17.79 -2.46
N THR A 294 -42.00 -19.05 -2.62
CA THR A 294 -41.26 -19.61 -3.75
C THR A 294 -41.97 -19.29 -5.07
N ASN A 295 -41.21 -18.90 -6.09
CA ASN A 295 -41.56 -19.19 -7.48
C ASN A 295 -40.28 -19.58 -8.24
N THR A 296 -40.19 -20.88 -8.50
CA THR A 296 -39.44 -21.46 -9.61
C THR A 296 -40.10 -21.02 -10.91
N ASP A 297 -39.32 -20.50 -11.87
CA ASP A 297 -39.61 -20.74 -13.28
C ASP A 297 -38.31 -20.82 -14.07
N THR A 298 -38.34 -21.75 -15.01
CA THR A 298 -37.25 -22.28 -15.82
C THR A 298 -37.57 -21.87 -17.24
N GLU A 299 -36.62 -21.29 -17.99
CA GLU A 299 -36.53 -21.31 -19.48
C GLU A 299 -35.27 -20.50 -19.86
N ALA A 300 -34.17 -21.14 -20.26
CA ALA A 300 -33.87 -21.62 -21.61
C ALA A 300 -33.60 -20.50 -22.63
N LEU A 301 -32.36 -19.98 -22.65
CA LEU A 301 -31.50 -19.83 -23.83
C LEU A 301 -30.08 -19.41 -23.42
#